data_AF-A0A1F4Q4X9-F1
#
_entry.id   AF-A0A1F4Q4X9-F1
#
_cell.length_a   1.000
_cell.length_b   1.000
_cell.length_c   1.000
_cell.angle_alpha   90.00
_cell.angle_beta   90.00
_cell.angle_gamma   90.00
#
_symmetry.space_group_name_H-M   'P 1'
#
loop_
_entity.id
_entity.type
_entity.pdbx_description
1 polymer ?
#
loop_
_entity_poly.entity_id
_entity_poly.type
_entity_poly.pdbx_seq_one_letter_code
_entity_poly.pdbx_strand_id
1 'polypeptide(L)'
;MALEINNKFIPAGMIGVESIGSWDLKKTMRGFTDELARLMRNYRDLSFDPDPDKTMMIGSTLIRGDQIASPATTLLLDDRLAKIEQAQSALVDILTKLFKLDEKLTSAVG
;
A
#
# COMPACT_ATOMS: atom_id res chain seq x y z
N MET A 1 -34.16 3.65 -13.95
CA MET A 1 -34.07 3.66 -12.48
C MET A 1 -33.09 4.74 -12.08
N ALA A 2 -33.47 5.66 -11.20
CA ALA A 2 -32.61 6.71 -10.66
C ALA A 2 -32.38 6.44 -9.17
N LEU A 3 -31.16 6.71 -8.69
CA LEU A 3 -30.82 6.65 -7.26
C LEU A 3 -30.72 8.08 -6.74
N GLU A 4 -31.39 8.34 -5.61
CA GLU A 4 -31.34 9.62 -4.93
C GLU A 4 -30.21 9.62 -3.90
N ILE A 5 -29.23 10.51 -4.07
CA ILE A 5 -28.16 10.75 -3.09
C ILE A 5 -28.14 12.26 -2.82
N ASN A 6 -28.26 12.65 -1.55
CA ASN A 6 -28.22 14.05 -1.10
C ASN A 6 -29.15 15.00 -1.90
N ASN A 7 -30.42 14.63 -2.10
CA ASN A 7 -31.45 15.46 -2.75
C ASN A 7 -31.11 15.92 -4.19
N LYS A 8 -30.24 15.18 -4.91
CA LYS A 8 -29.98 15.42 -6.33
C LYS A 8 -30.33 14.18 -7.15
N PHE A 9 -31.19 14.37 -8.15
CA PHE A 9 -31.49 13.37 -9.17
C PHE A 9 -30.31 13.27 -10.13
N ILE A 10 -29.57 12.17 -10.08
CA ILE A 10 -28.51 11.87 -11.04
C ILE A 10 -29.06 10.86 -12.06
N PRO A 11 -29.22 11.23 -13.35
CA PRO A 11 -29.61 10.29 -14.39
C PRO A 11 -28.59 9.15 -14.46
N ALA A 12 -29.06 7.91 -14.66
CA ALA A 12 -28.21 6.72 -14.67
C ALA A 12 -27.08 6.72 -15.73
N GLY A 13 -27.12 7.63 -16.71
CA GLY A 13 -26.06 7.85 -17.70
C GLY A 13 -25.06 8.97 -17.33
N MET A 14 -25.20 9.59 -16.16
CA MET A 14 -24.43 10.76 -15.72
C MET A 14 -23.62 10.51 -14.44
N ILE A 15 -23.53 9.25 -13.97
CA ILE A 15 -22.40 8.84 -13.16
C ILE A 15 -21.22 8.66 -14.12
N GLY A 16 -20.81 9.78 -14.73
CA GLY A 16 -19.44 9.91 -15.16
C GLY A 16 -18.61 9.69 -13.91
N VAL A 17 -17.60 8.84 -14.02
CA VAL A 17 -16.55 8.70 -13.02
C VAL A 17 -15.83 10.05 -12.98
N GLU A 18 -16.45 11.06 -12.37
CA GLU A 18 -15.74 12.25 -11.90
C GLU A 18 -14.74 11.70 -10.89
N SER A 19 -13.48 11.80 -11.32
CA SER A 19 -12.33 11.10 -10.77
C SER A 19 -12.37 11.03 -9.24
N ILE A 20 -12.63 9.84 -8.71
CA ILE A 20 -12.03 9.47 -7.42
C ILE A 20 -10.54 9.68 -7.65
N GLY A 21 -9.99 10.74 -7.02
CA GLY A 21 -8.72 11.36 -7.39
C GLY A 21 -7.68 10.33 -7.80
N SER A 22 -7.09 10.53 -8.98
CA SER A 22 -6.24 9.57 -9.70
C SER A 22 -5.36 8.72 -8.79
N TRP A 23 -5.92 7.57 -8.37
CA TRP A 23 -5.21 6.60 -7.59
C TRP A 23 -4.23 5.89 -8.53
N ASP A 24 -2.98 6.34 -8.52
CA ASP A 24 -1.91 5.73 -9.30
C ASP A 24 -1.41 4.47 -8.59
N LEU A 25 -2.06 3.36 -8.91
CA LEU A 25 -1.70 2.04 -8.42
C LEU A 25 -0.22 1.70 -8.68
N LYS A 26 0.35 2.12 -9.80
CA LYS A 26 1.76 1.87 -10.11
C LYS A 26 2.67 2.63 -9.14
N LYS A 27 2.33 3.87 -8.83
CA LYS A 27 3.02 4.67 -7.81
C LYS A 27 2.87 4.05 -6.42
N THR A 28 1.68 3.57 -6.06
CA THR A 28 1.44 2.90 -4.78
C THR A 28 2.25 1.61 -4.65
N MET A 29 2.23 0.74 -5.67
CA MET A 29 3.03 -0.49 -5.68
C MET A 29 4.53 -0.22 -5.58
N ARG A 30 5.02 0.79 -6.33
CA ARG A 30 6.43 1.23 -6.23
C ARG A 30 6.76 1.72 -4.82
N GLY A 31 5.87 2.46 -4.18
CA GLY A 31 6.06 2.93 -2.80
C GLY A 31 6.30 1.79 -1.81
N PHE A 32 5.55 0.71 -1.91
CA PHE A 32 5.76 -0.48 -1.07
C PHE A 32 7.10 -1.16 -1.34
N THR A 33 7.47 -1.32 -2.61
CA THR A 33 8.77 -1.91 -2.98
C THR A 33 9.94 -1.05 -2.50
N ASP A 34 9.88 0.26 -2.68
CA ASP A 34 10.91 1.20 -2.25
C ASP A 34 11.06 1.19 -0.73
N GLU A 35 9.93 1.12 -0.01
CA GLU A 35 9.94 1.00 1.45
C GLU A 35 10.56 -0.32 1.91
N LEU A 36 10.17 -1.46 1.34
CA LEU A 36 10.74 -2.76 1.66
C LEU A 36 12.26 -2.78 1.40
N ALA A 37 12.69 -2.28 0.24
CA ALA A 37 14.09 -2.21 -0.13
C ALA A 37 14.89 -1.28 0.80
N ARG A 38 14.29 -0.19 1.28
CA ARG A 38 14.91 0.70 2.26
C ARG A 38 15.03 0.02 3.64
N LEU A 39 13.96 -0.62 4.11
CA LEU A 39 13.95 -1.34 5.40
C LEU A 39 15.02 -2.44 5.43
N MET A 40 15.07 -3.28 4.39
CA MET A 40 16.03 -4.38 4.31
C MET A 40 17.48 -3.90 4.21
N ARG A 41 17.75 -2.84 3.43
CA ARG A 41 19.10 -2.26 3.34
C ARG A 41 19.53 -1.65 4.67
N ASN A 42 18.69 -0.80 5.25
CA ASN A 42 19.02 -0.13 6.51
C ASN A 42 19.20 -1.13 7.65
N TYR A 43 18.32 -2.12 7.75
CA TYR A 43 18.45 -3.17 8.77
C TYR A 43 19.74 -3.96 8.59
N ARG A 44 20.06 -4.38 7.36
CA ARG A 44 21.30 -5.09 7.06
C ARG A 44 22.52 -4.26 7.44
N ASP A 45 22.59 -3.01 6.98
CA ASP A 45 23.74 -2.15 7.16
C ASP A 45 23.98 -1.86 8.66
N LEU A 46 22.90 -1.61 9.43
CA LEU A 46 22.98 -1.41 10.88
C LEU A 46 23.25 -2.70 11.66
N SER A 47 22.80 -3.86 11.16
CA SER A 47 23.05 -5.15 11.83
C SER A 47 24.51 -5.59 11.71
N PHE A 48 25.19 -5.24 10.62
CA PHE A 48 26.61 -5.54 10.43
C PHE A 48 27.53 -4.58 11.16
N ASP A 49 27.17 -3.29 11.22
CA ASP A 49 27.93 -2.24 11.88
C ASP A 49 26.99 -1.39 12.76
N PRO A 50 26.69 -1.83 13.99
CA PRO A 50 25.78 -1.13 14.89
C PRO A 50 26.39 0.19 15.37
N ASP A 51 25.93 1.29 14.78
CA ASP A 51 26.37 2.64 15.10
C ASP A 51 25.24 3.41 15.80
N PRO A 52 25.41 3.87 17.06
CA PRO A 52 24.39 4.61 17.80
C PRO A 52 24.03 5.96 17.17
N ASP A 53 24.90 6.54 16.34
CA ASP A 53 24.64 7.79 15.62
C ASP A 53 23.85 7.57 14.33
N LYS A 54 23.76 6.33 13.86
CA LYS A 54 22.91 5.96 12.73
C LYS A 54 21.53 5.51 13.22
N THR A 55 20.52 5.89 12.46
CA THR A 55 19.12 5.57 12.78
C THR A 55 18.38 5.03 11.57
N MET A 56 17.40 4.15 11.79
CA MET A 56 16.44 3.73 10.79
C MET A 56 15.01 4.00 11.26
N MET A 57 14.11 4.24 10.31
CA MET A 57 12.68 4.33 10.57
C MET A 57 12.00 3.00 10.24
N ILE A 58 11.26 2.44 11.19
CA ILE A 58 10.36 1.30 10.99
C ILE A 58 8.93 1.81 11.19
N GLY A 59 8.19 2.00 10.09
CA GLY A 59 6.93 2.71 10.12
C GLY A 59 7.12 4.15 10.63
N SER A 60 6.52 4.47 11.77
CA SER A 60 6.64 5.77 12.46
C SER A 60 7.68 5.76 13.59
N THR A 61 8.37 4.64 13.82
CA THR A 61 9.27 4.45 14.96
C THR A 61 10.72 4.64 14.52
N LEU A 62 11.45 5.51 15.23
CA LEU A 62 12.88 5.69 15.05
C LEU A 62 13.65 4.67 15.89
N ILE A 63 14.49 3.87 15.24
CA ILE A 63 15.36 2.88 15.86
C ILE A 63 16.81 3.31 15.66
N ARG A 64 17.55 3.38 16.76
CA ARG A 64 18.99 3.65 16.73
C ARG A 64 19.77 2.37 16.40
N GLY A 65 20.96 2.50 15.81
CA GLY A 65 21.79 1.35 15.43
C GLY A 65 22.17 0.47 16.63
N ASP A 66 22.37 1.03 17.82
CA ASP A 66 22.62 0.27 19.05
C ASP A 66 21.43 -0.61 19.49
N GLN A 67 20.23 -0.30 19.03
CA GLN A 67 18.98 -1.03 19.32
C GLN A 67 18.60 -2.03 18.23
N ILE A 68 19.38 -2.12 17.14
CA ILE A 68 19.01 -2.89 15.94
C ILE A 68 18.80 -4.39 16.23
N ALA A 69 19.62 -4.95 17.12
CA ALA A 69 19.59 -6.36 17.51
C ALA A 69 18.61 -6.64 18.66
N SER A 70 17.85 -5.64 19.11
CA SER A 70 16.91 -5.83 20.22
C SER A 70 15.67 -6.63 19.75
N PRO A 71 15.09 -7.47 20.63
CA PRO A 71 13.84 -8.17 20.33
C PRO A 71 12.69 -7.22 19.95
N ALA A 72 12.68 -6.01 20.52
CA ALA A 72 11.69 -4.99 20.17
C ALA A 72 11.80 -4.55 18.71
N THR A 73 13.02 -4.38 18.20
CA THR A 73 13.26 -4.03 16.79
C THR A 73 12.80 -5.14 15.86
N THR A 74 13.06 -6.41 16.19
CA THR A 74 12.59 -7.56 15.42
C THR A 74 11.06 -7.59 15.34
N LEU A 75 10.37 -7.41 16.47
CA LEU A 75 8.89 -7.37 16.49
C LEU A 75 8.32 -6.22 15.65
N LEU A 76 8.96 -5.05 15.69
CA LEU A 76 8.56 -3.91 14.87
C LEU A 76 8.77 -4.17 13.37
N LEU A 77 9.85 -4.86 13.01
CA LEU A 77 10.11 -5.26 11.62
C LEU A 77 9.06 -6.26 11.15
N ASP A 78 8.79 -7.30 11.94
CA ASP A 78 7.79 -8.32 11.60
C ASP A 78 6.40 -7.72 11.41
N ASP A 79 5.96 -6.84 12.31
CA ASP A 79 4.69 -6.10 12.17
C ASP A 79 4.68 -5.24 10.90
N ARG A 80 5.79 -4.54 10.60
CA ARG A 80 5.85 -3.68 9.43
C ARG A 80 5.84 -4.47 8.12
N LEU A 81 6.58 -5.58 8.05
CA LEU A 81 6.60 -6.48 6.91
C LEU A 81 5.20 -7.08 6.66
N ALA A 82 4.55 -7.57 7.72
CA ALA A 82 3.18 -8.09 7.61
C ALA A 82 2.19 -7.06 7.06
N LYS A 83 2.30 -5.79 7.47
CA LYS A 83 1.45 -4.70 6.94
C LYS A 83 1.73 -4.40 5.46
N ILE A 84 2.99 -4.45 5.03
CA ILE A 84 3.36 -4.27 3.63
C ILE A 84 2.78 -5.41 2.79
N GLU A 85 2.93 -6.65 3.25
CA GLU A 85 2.38 -7.84 2.58
C GLU A 85 0.85 -7.77 2.47
N GLN A 86 0.15 -7.46 3.57
CA GLN A 86 -1.31 -7.28 3.57
C GLN A 86 -1.75 -6.21 2.57
N ALA A 87 -1.05 -5.08 2.53
CA ALA A 87 -1.37 -4.02 1.59
C ALA A 87 -1.16 -4.48 0.14
N GLN A 88 -0.05 -5.16 -0.17
CA GLN A 88 0.19 -5.71 -1.50
C GLN A 88 -0.87 -6.73 -1.92
N SER A 89 -1.27 -7.64 -1.02
CA SER A 89 -2.35 -8.60 -1.28
C SER A 89 -3.68 -7.90 -1.58
N ALA A 90 -4.05 -6.89 -0.79
CA ALA A 90 -5.27 -6.13 -1.02
C ALA A 90 -5.28 -5.41 -2.39
N LEU A 91 -4.13 -4.90 -2.83
CA LEU A 91 -4.00 -4.28 -4.15
C LEU A 91 -4.19 -5.27 -5.30
N VAL A 92 -3.61 -6.47 -5.18
CA VAL A 92 -3.78 -7.55 -6.16
C VAL A 92 -5.25 -7.99 -6.23
N ASP A 93 -5.93 -8.07 -5.09
CA ASP A 93 -7.35 -8.40 -5.04
C ASP A 93 -8.22 -7.34 -5.71
N ILE A 94 -7.94 -6.05 -5.48
CA ILE A 94 -8.64 -4.94 -6.13
C ILE A 94 -8.43 -5.01 -7.65
N LEU A 95 -7.20 -5.19 -8.10
CA LEU A 95 -6.87 -5.37 -9.52
C LEU A 95 -7.65 -6.53 -10.14
N THR A 96 -7.65 -7.68 -9.48
CA THR A 96 -8.35 -8.87 -9.98
C THR A 96 -9.86 -8.62 -10.10
N LYS A 97 -10.45 -7.90 -9.14
CA LYS A 97 -11.86 -7.51 -9.19
C LYS A 97 -12.14 -6.52 -10.32
N LEU A 98 -11.25 -5.57 -10.58
CA LEU A 98 -11.36 -4.62 -11.69
C LEU A 98 -11.30 -5.34 -13.04
N PHE A 99 -10.35 -6.25 -13.25
CA PHE A 99 -10.27 -7.03 -14.49
C PHE A 99 -11.51 -7.89 -14.71
N LYS A 100 -12.02 -8.55 -13.66
CA LYS A 100 -13.28 -9.31 -13.75
C LYS A 100 -14.49 -8.43 -14.06
N LEU A 101 -14.50 -7.19 -13.59
CA LEU A 101 -15.57 -6.23 -13.91
C LEU A 101 -15.48 -5.79 -15.38
N ASP A 102 -14.27 -5.48 -15.85
CA ASP A 102 -14.00 -5.09 -17.23
C ASP A 102 -14.36 -6.20 -18.23
N GLU A 103 -14.01 -7.46 -17.93
CA GLU A 103 -14.40 -8.62 -18.72
C GLU A 103 -15.92 -8.77 -18.82
N LYS A 104 -16.62 -8.63 -17.68
CA LYS A 104 -18.09 -8.68 -17.65
C LYS A 104 -18.74 -7.56 -18.43
N LEU A 105 -18.25 -6.34 -18.29
CA LEU A 105 -18.76 -5.19 -19.05
C LEU A 105 -18.52 -5.35 -20.54
N THR A 106 -17.32 -5.79 -20.95
CA THR A 106 -16.97 -6.05 -22.36
C THR A 106 -17.86 -7.15 -22.94
N SER A 107 -18.06 -8.24 -22.21
CA SER A 107 -18.92 -9.36 -22.64
C SER A 107 -20.42 -9.05 -22.65
N ALA A 108 -20.86 -8.00 -21.97
CA ALA A 108 -22.26 -7.57 -21.91
C ALA A 108 -22.64 -6.57 -23.01
N VAL A 109 -21.64 -5.98 -23.69
CA VAL A 109 -21.83 -5.03 -24.79
C VAL A 109 -21.65 -5.69 -26.17
N GLY A 110 -21.08 -6.91 -26.23
CA GLY A 110 -21.02 -7.76 -27.43
C GLY A 110 -22.16 -8.77 -27.50
#